data_AF-A0A918BIR9-F1
#
_entry.id   AF-A0A918BIR9-F1
#
_cell.length_a   1.000
_cell.length_b   1.000
_cell.length_c   1.000
_cell.angle_alpha   90.00
_cell.angle_beta   90.00
_cell.angle_gamma   90.00
#
_symmetry.space_group_name_H-M   'P 1'
#
loop_
_entity.id
_entity.type
_entity.pdbx_description
1 polymer ?
#
loop_
_entity_poly.entity_id
_entity_poly.type
_entity_poly.pdbx_seq_one_letter_code
_entity_poly.pdbx_strand_id
1 'polypeptide(L)'
;MIGGLIVTGLSNPLGPALTDLGQLLNPFAGTANELKVVALGPDTDITDGYIVPDKTFDDVTPLPGPDSTDGYLYASPAEWKQWKNRVGAVSAGRHLLKLSLQGGSSKAVTIHGMDVTADCHDPVPGVHLVYPGAGGLPSRHFRIILDEPGGPTVTPYGKTGEERPDPEPAQFPFYVSESELEYFVLDVQVRSRSCTWRATLHWNVDGRQGTTEIGDDSTAFRVTAPTAATSRHHLNGTRL
;
A
#
# COMPACT_ATOMS: atom_id res chain seq x y z
N MET A 1 19.12 -3.10 58.69
CA MET A 1 19.75 -2.83 57.39
C MET A 1 19.16 -3.81 56.38
N ILE A 2 18.37 -3.28 55.45
CA ILE A 2 17.65 -4.02 54.41
C ILE A 2 18.52 -3.93 53.15
N GLY A 3 18.97 -5.07 52.61
CA GLY A 3 19.70 -5.15 51.34
C GLY A 3 18.86 -5.91 50.34
N GLY A 4 18.07 -5.17 49.55
CA GLY A 4 17.10 -5.68 48.59
C GLY A 4 17.74 -6.16 47.29
N LEU A 5 17.17 -7.24 46.77
CA LEU A 5 17.37 -7.85 45.47
C LEU A 5 17.12 -6.81 44.36
N ILE A 6 18.13 -6.48 43.54
CA ILE A 6 17.93 -5.69 42.32
C ILE A 6 17.51 -6.68 41.22
N VAL A 7 16.21 -6.69 40.92
CA VAL A 7 15.67 -7.31 39.71
C VAL A 7 16.05 -6.39 38.55
N THR A 8 17.04 -6.80 37.75
CA THR A 8 17.33 -6.16 36.47
C THR A 8 16.18 -6.45 35.51
N GLY A 9 15.34 -5.45 35.27
CA GLY A 9 14.32 -5.50 34.23
C GLY A 9 14.99 -5.63 32.87
N LEU A 10 14.74 -6.75 32.19
CA LEU A 10 15.00 -6.90 30.76
C LEU A 10 14.04 -5.96 30.04
N SER A 11 14.54 -4.80 29.61
CA SER A 11 13.86 -4.00 28.59
C SER A 11 13.85 -4.83 27.31
N ASN A 12 12.68 -5.37 26.95
CA ASN A 12 12.45 -5.86 25.60
C ASN A 12 12.81 -4.72 24.62
N PRO A 13 13.73 -4.92 23.66
CA PRO A 13 13.90 -3.97 22.58
C PRO A 13 12.71 -4.16 21.64
N LEU A 14 11.66 -3.39 21.93
CA LEU A 14 10.47 -3.22 21.13
C LEU A 14 10.87 -2.92 19.68
N GLY A 15 10.10 -3.46 18.74
CA GLY A 15 10.36 -3.38 17.30
C GLY A 15 10.58 -1.95 16.79
N PRO A 16 11.09 -1.80 15.55
CA PRO A 16 11.42 -0.50 14.96
C PRO A 16 10.25 0.47 15.11
N ALA A 17 10.54 1.68 15.59
CA ALA A 17 9.56 2.76 15.61
C ALA A 17 9.06 3.00 14.18
N LEU A 18 7.76 3.23 14.02
CA LEU A 18 7.10 3.40 12.71
C LEU A 18 7.77 4.43 11.78
N THR A 19 8.49 5.41 12.34
CA THR A 19 9.29 6.39 11.58
C THR A 19 10.44 5.78 10.79
N ASP A 20 10.93 4.60 11.15
CA ASP A 20 12.04 3.90 10.48
C ASP A 20 11.57 2.92 9.39
N LEU A 21 10.26 2.74 9.19
CA LEU A 21 9.71 1.67 8.33
C LEU A 21 9.11 2.12 7.00
N GLY A 22 8.99 3.43 6.71
CA GLY A 22 8.56 3.92 5.40
C GLY A 22 7.90 5.31 5.40
N GLN A 23 7.20 5.64 4.30
CA GLN A 23 6.49 6.92 4.19
C GLN A 23 5.23 6.89 5.08
N LEU A 24 5.12 7.84 6.00
CA LEU A 24 3.86 8.10 6.70
C LEU A 24 2.82 8.46 5.66
N LEU A 25 1.72 7.71 5.58
CA LEU A 25 0.57 7.97 4.70
C LEU A 25 -0.55 8.68 5.47
N ASN A 26 -0.19 9.49 6.45
CA ASN A 26 -1.09 10.30 7.28
C ASN A 26 -0.22 11.27 8.09
N PRO A 27 0.31 12.35 7.49
CA PRO A 27 1.16 13.31 8.16
C PRO A 27 0.33 14.24 9.06
N PHE A 28 -0.14 13.70 10.19
CA PHE A 28 -0.80 14.36 11.32
C PHE A 28 -1.18 15.84 11.13
N ALA A 29 -2.38 16.10 10.60
CA ALA A 29 -3.06 17.37 10.75
C ALA A 29 -4.39 17.21 11.52
N GLY A 30 -4.32 16.84 12.81
CA GLY A 30 -5.35 17.22 13.79
C GLY A 30 -6.17 16.10 14.47
N THR A 31 -6.00 16.07 15.79
CA THR A 31 -6.82 15.47 16.87
C THR A 31 -6.88 13.96 17.03
N ALA A 32 -6.31 13.53 18.17
CA ALA A 32 -6.23 12.19 18.77
C ALA A 32 -5.48 11.17 17.91
N ASN A 33 -4.15 11.07 18.16
CA ASN A 33 -3.21 10.11 17.58
C ASN A 33 -3.53 8.66 17.98
N GLU A 34 -4.77 8.19 17.86
CA GLU A 34 -5.18 6.90 18.40
C GLU A 34 -4.75 5.76 17.48
N LEU A 35 -4.91 5.91 16.15
CA LEU A 35 -4.46 4.93 15.17
C LEU A 35 -3.47 5.55 14.18
N LYS A 36 -2.24 5.03 14.17
CA LYS A 36 -1.17 5.37 13.23
C LYS A 36 -1.16 4.37 12.07
N VAL A 37 -1.08 4.87 10.85
CA VAL A 37 -0.97 4.06 9.62
C VAL A 37 0.27 4.49 8.85
N VAL A 38 1.14 3.54 8.54
CA VAL A 38 2.39 3.79 7.80
C VAL A 38 2.48 2.85 6.60
N ALA A 39 2.85 3.40 5.45
CA ALA A 39 3.24 2.58 4.31
C ALA A 39 4.59 1.93 4.60
N LEU A 40 4.64 0.61 4.52
CA LEU A 40 5.84 -0.18 4.79
C LEU A 40 6.82 -0.16 3.62
N GLY A 41 7.63 0.87 3.60
CA GLY A 41 8.78 0.99 2.73
C GLY A 41 8.48 1.62 1.38
N PRO A 42 9.52 1.80 0.57
CA PRO A 42 9.44 2.49 -0.70
C PRO A 42 8.78 1.59 -1.80
N ASP A 43 8.58 0.30 -1.53
CA ASP A 43 7.91 -0.72 -2.36
C ASP A 43 6.42 -0.96 -1.99
N THR A 44 5.72 0.07 -1.51
CA THR A 44 4.30 -0.02 -1.11
C THR A 44 3.34 0.34 -2.22
N ASP A 45 3.84 0.57 -3.42
CA ASP A 45 3.07 0.73 -4.65
C ASP A 45 3.61 -0.29 -5.65
N ILE A 46 3.49 -1.58 -5.28
CA ILE A 46 3.75 -2.68 -6.22
C ILE A 46 2.53 -2.76 -7.11
N THR A 47 2.75 -2.52 -8.39
CA THR A 47 1.74 -2.59 -9.44
C THR A 47 2.14 -3.66 -10.45
N ASP A 48 1.19 -4.15 -11.24
CA ASP A 48 1.48 -5.05 -12.36
C ASP A 48 2.23 -4.31 -13.50
N GLY A 49 2.38 -3.01 -13.38
CA GLY A 49 3.12 -2.17 -14.30
C GLY A 49 2.69 -0.70 -14.22
N TYR A 50 3.17 0.10 -15.16
CA TYR A 50 2.76 1.51 -15.27
C TYR A 50 2.15 1.80 -16.63
N ILE A 51 1.03 2.51 -16.66
CA ILE A 51 0.58 3.23 -17.85
C ILE A 51 1.17 4.63 -17.79
N VAL A 52 1.85 5.03 -18.87
CA VAL A 52 2.37 6.37 -19.02
C VAL A 52 1.55 7.08 -20.10
N PRO A 53 0.65 8.02 -19.71
CA PRO A 53 -0.31 8.62 -20.63
C PRO A 53 0.34 9.35 -21.79
N ASP A 54 -0.25 9.22 -22.98
CA ASP A 54 0.11 9.99 -24.18
C ASP A 54 1.59 9.92 -24.57
N LYS A 55 2.27 8.83 -24.19
CA LYS A 55 3.71 8.61 -24.40
C LYS A 55 3.99 7.27 -25.05
N THR A 56 5.10 7.19 -25.76
CA THR A 56 5.70 5.96 -26.27
C THR A 56 6.78 5.45 -25.34
N PHE A 57 7.35 4.27 -25.63
CA PHE A 57 8.45 3.73 -24.85
C PHE A 57 9.67 4.66 -24.84
N ASP A 58 10.01 5.25 -25.99
CA ASP A 58 11.20 6.12 -26.10
C ASP A 58 11.07 7.38 -25.22
N ASP A 59 9.86 7.92 -25.09
CA ASP A 59 9.55 9.10 -24.27
C ASP A 59 9.75 8.88 -22.77
N VAL A 60 9.81 7.63 -22.32
CA VAL A 60 9.90 7.26 -20.89
C VAL A 60 11.25 6.70 -20.49
N THR A 61 12.17 6.59 -21.46
CA THR A 61 13.58 6.24 -21.22
C THR A 61 14.42 7.47 -20.82
N PRO A 62 15.56 7.28 -20.13
CA PRO A 62 15.95 6.04 -19.45
C PRO A 62 15.00 5.73 -18.29
N LEU A 63 14.79 4.44 -18.06
CA LEU A 63 14.07 3.97 -16.87
C LEU A 63 14.98 4.09 -15.64
N PRO A 64 14.42 4.14 -14.41
CA PRO A 64 15.22 4.18 -13.19
C PRO A 64 16.18 2.99 -13.08
N GLY A 65 17.42 3.27 -12.64
CA GLY A 65 18.48 2.28 -12.38
C GLY A 65 19.65 2.38 -13.37
N PRO A 66 20.84 1.87 -13.02
CA PRO A 66 22.00 1.89 -13.91
C PRO A 66 21.82 0.86 -15.04
N ASP A 67 21.89 1.31 -16.28
CA ASP A 67 21.87 0.54 -17.53
C ASP A 67 20.80 -0.56 -17.60
N SER A 68 19.55 -0.15 -17.90
CA SER A 68 18.34 -0.98 -17.92
C SER A 68 18.30 -2.13 -18.96
N THR A 69 19.42 -2.52 -19.54
CA THR A 69 19.56 -3.68 -20.45
C THR A 69 19.24 -5.01 -19.77
N ASP A 70 19.43 -5.12 -18.45
CA ASP A 70 19.28 -6.39 -17.71
C ASP A 70 17.96 -6.53 -16.92
N GLY A 71 17.04 -5.56 -17.01
CA GLY A 71 15.63 -5.76 -16.66
C GLY A 71 15.25 -6.01 -15.20
N TYR A 72 16.19 -5.96 -14.24
CA TYR A 72 15.90 -6.16 -12.81
C TYR A 72 16.21 -4.93 -11.95
N LEU A 73 15.15 -4.35 -11.36
CA LEU A 73 14.96 -3.79 -10.00
C LEU A 73 16.05 -2.99 -9.24
N TYR A 74 17.13 -2.49 -9.84
CA TYR A 74 18.18 -1.81 -9.07
C TYR A 74 17.92 -0.33 -8.71
N ALA A 75 16.83 0.26 -9.19
CA ALA A 75 16.45 1.60 -8.76
C ALA A 75 15.80 1.58 -7.37
N SER A 76 16.28 2.47 -6.51
CA SER A 76 15.61 2.78 -5.25
C SER A 76 14.19 3.28 -5.52
N PRO A 77 13.21 3.07 -4.62
CA PRO A 77 11.88 3.52 -4.99
C PRO A 77 11.69 5.04 -4.86
N ALA A 78 12.67 5.76 -4.30
CA ALA A 78 12.78 7.20 -4.47
C ALA A 78 13.01 7.57 -5.95
N GLU A 79 13.87 6.84 -6.67
CA GLU A 79 14.08 7.03 -8.12
C GLU A 79 12.82 6.68 -8.91
N TRP A 80 12.12 5.59 -8.56
CA TRP A 80 10.83 5.26 -9.16
C TRP A 80 9.78 6.33 -8.91
N LYS A 81 9.68 6.86 -7.68
CA LYS A 81 8.76 7.96 -7.34
C LYS A 81 9.07 9.21 -8.17
N GLN A 82 10.34 9.57 -8.30
CA GLN A 82 10.76 10.72 -9.11
C GLN A 82 10.45 10.51 -10.59
N TRP A 83 10.74 9.32 -11.13
CA TRP A 83 10.42 8.99 -12.51
C TRP A 83 8.91 9.03 -12.76
N LYS A 84 8.10 8.41 -11.89
CA LYS A 84 6.64 8.43 -11.99
C LYS A 84 6.10 9.86 -12.06
N ASN A 85 6.57 10.71 -11.16
CA ASN A 85 6.18 12.13 -11.12
C ASN A 85 6.62 12.87 -12.39
N ARG A 86 7.83 12.60 -12.90
CA ARG A 86 8.37 13.23 -14.11
C ARG A 86 7.58 12.86 -15.37
N VAL A 87 7.21 11.58 -15.53
CA VAL A 87 6.57 11.09 -16.76
C VAL A 87 5.05 10.98 -16.65
N GLY A 88 4.48 11.23 -15.47
CA GLY A 88 3.04 11.11 -15.21
C GLY A 88 2.55 9.66 -15.16
N ALA A 89 3.40 8.72 -14.73
CA ALA A 89 3.06 7.31 -14.70
C ALA A 89 1.95 7.01 -13.67
N VAL A 90 1.02 6.15 -14.07
CA VAL A 90 -0.11 5.67 -13.26
C VAL A 90 0.01 4.16 -13.10
N SER A 91 -0.25 3.64 -11.89
CA SER A 91 -0.25 2.19 -11.63
C SER A 91 -1.26 1.47 -12.55
N ALA A 92 -0.84 0.37 -13.17
CA ALA A 92 -1.59 -0.34 -14.20
C ALA A 92 -2.29 -1.58 -13.63
N GLY A 93 -3.62 -1.62 -13.75
CA GLY A 93 -4.49 -2.77 -13.45
C GLY A 93 -4.63 -3.12 -11.96
N ARG A 94 -3.51 -3.16 -11.24
CA ARG A 94 -3.41 -3.55 -9.84
C ARG A 94 -2.46 -2.62 -9.08
N HIS A 95 -2.78 -2.35 -7.83
CA HIS A 95 -1.97 -1.58 -6.89
C HIS A 95 -2.01 -2.29 -5.52
N LEU A 96 -0.85 -2.72 -5.03
CA LEU A 96 -0.69 -3.34 -3.70
C LEU A 96 -0.14 -2.34 -2.70
N LEU A 97 -0.93 -1.98 -1.69
CA LEU A 97 -0.50 -1.14 -0.57
C LEU A 97 -0.23 -1.97 0.67
N LYS A 98 1.02 -1.96 1.15
CA LYS A 98 1.44 -2.62 2.39
C LYS A 98 1.44 -1.60 3.53
N LEU A 99 0.67 -1.87 4.57
CA LEU A 99 0.42 -0.94 5.68
C LEU A 99 0.81 -1.60 7.00
N SER A 100 1.43 -0.82 7.88
CA SER A 100 1.53 -1.13 9.31
C SER A 100 0.61 -0.20 10.09
N LEU A 101 -0.13 -0.78 11.03
CA LEU A 101 -1.10 -0.12 11.88
C LEU A 101 -0.63 -0.24 13.33
N GLN A 102 -0.63 0.87 14.07
CA GLN A 102 -0.21 0.92 15.47
C GLN A 102 -1.14 1.83 16.28
N GLY A 103 -1.46 1.42 17.50
CA GLY A 103 -2.12 2.30 18.45
C GLY A 103 -1.16 3.40 18.93
N GLY A 104 -1.62 4.63 19.14
CA GLY A 104 -0.74 5.70 19.64
C GLY A 104 -0.49 5.69 21.14
N SER A 105 -1.08 4.73 21.87
CA SER A 105 -0.87 4.53 23.30
C SER A 105 -0.96 3.05 23.66
N SER A 106 -0.78 2.71 24.94
CA SER A 106 -0.97 1.35 25.45
C SER A 106 -2.42 0.85 25.42
N LYS A 107 -3.39 1.71 25.08
CA LYS A 107 -4.80 1.32 24.97
C LYS A 107 -5.03 0.58 23.66
N ALA A 108 -5.79 -0.50 23.72
CA ALA A 108 -6.17 -1.25 22.53
C ALA A 108 -7.14 -0.44 21.67
N VAL A 109 -6.78 -0.24 20.41
CA VAL A 109 -7.63 0.33 19.38
C VAL A 109 -8.26 -0.82 18.60
N THR A 110 -9.58 -0.85 18.57
CA THR A 110 -10.37 -1.84 17.83
C THR A 110 -10.73 -1.28 16.46
N ILE A 111 -10.06 -1.77 15.43
CA ILE A 111 -10.38 -1.46 14.03
C ILE A 111 -11.49 -2.41 13.59
N HIS A 112 -12.62 -1.88 13.15
CA HIS A 112 -13.83 -2.68 12.93
C HIS A 112 -14.40 -2.59 11.51
N GLY A 113 -13.79 -1.79 10.64
CA GLY A 113 -14.20 -1.71 9.25
C GLY A 113 -13.26 -0.89 8.38
N MET A 114 -13.48 -0.98 7.08
CA MET A 114 -12.83 -0.15 6.06
C MET A 114 -13.83 0.18 4.97
N ASP A 115 -13.97 1.47 4.67
CA ASP A 115 -14.72 1.96 3.52
C ASP A 115 -13.77 2.37 2.41
N VAL A 116 -14.19 2.14 1.16
CA VAL A 116 -13.46 2.56 -0.04
C VAL A 116 -14.38 3.38 -0.92
N THR A 117 -13.90 4.54 -1.35
CA THR A 117 -14.58 5.37 -2.35
C THR A 117 -13.73 5.47 -3.60
N ALA A 118 -14.38 5.50 -4.76
CA ALA A 118 -13.71 5.64 -6.04
C ALA A 118 -14.54 6.51 -6.99
N ASP A 119 -13.83 7.33 -7.77
CA ASP A 119 -14.36 8.00 -8.95
C ASP A 119 -13.65 7.44 -10.18
N CYS A 120 -14.44 6.88 -11.12
CA CYS A 120 -13.93 6.04 -12.21
C CYS A 120 -14.38 6.56 -13.58
N HIS A 121 -13.40 6.82 -14.44
CA HIS A 121 -13.59 7.27 -15.82
C HIS A 121 -13.01 6.25 -16.82
N ASP A 122 -13.06 6.56 -18.12
CA ASP A 122 -12.48 5.69 -19.16
C ASP A 122 -10.97 5.48 -18.94
N PRO A 123 -10.45 4.28 -19.22
CA PRO A 123 -9.03 3.97 -19.02
C PRO A 123 -8.15 4.89 -19.85
N VAL A 124 -6.98 5.25 -19.31
CA VAL A 124 -6.09 6.21 -19.95
C VAL A 124 -5.23 5.51 -21.02
N PRO A 125 -5.12 6.03 -22.24
CA PRO A 125 -4.25 5.47 -23.27
C PRO A 125 -2.79 5.84 -23.03
N GLY A 126 -1.87 4.97 -23.45
CA GLY A 126 -0.43 5.21 -23.34
C GLY A 126 0.40 3.94 -23.39
N VAL A 127 1.72 4.08 -23.26
CA VAL A 127 2.63 2.94 -23.16
C VAL A 127 2.45 2.23 -21.82
N HIS A 128 2.35 0.90 -21.86
CA HIS A 128 2.30 0.03 -20.68
C HIS A 128 3.67 -0.59 -20.43
N LEU A 129 4.25 -0.31 -19.26
CA LEU A 129 5.49 -0.91 -18.78
C LEU A 129 5.17 -2.01 -17.76
N VAL A 130 5.30 -3.28 -18.14
CA VAL A 130 4.93 -4.43 -17.32
C VAL A 130 6.01 -4.74 -16.29
N TYR A 131 5.60 -4.88 -15.03
CA TYR A 131 6.46 -5.20 -13.90
C TYR A 131 6.22 -6.64 -13.41
N PRO A 132 7.24 -7.51 -13.32
CA PRO A 132 7.09 -8.81 -12.68
C PRO A 132 7.01 -8.59 -11.16
N GLY A 133 5.81 -8.75 -10.59
CA GLY A 133 5.51 -8.45 -9.18
C GLY A 133 6.51 -9.02 -8.17
N ALA A 134 6.72 -8.30 -7.06
CA ALA A 134 7.55 -8.74 -5.95
C ALA A 134 6.74 -9.53 -4.90
N GLY A 135 7.39 -10.53 -4.28
CA GLY A 135 6.85 -11.34 -3.17
C GLY A 135 6.51 -10.53 -1.90
N GLY A 136 5.94 -11.20 -0.89
CA GLY A 136 5.40 -10.53 0.31
C GLY A 136 5.53 -11.31 1.61
N LEU A 137 5.45 -10.57 2.73
CA LEU A 137 5.46 -11.04 4.12
C LEU A 137 4.09 -11.62 4.55
N PRO A 138 4.02 -12.39 5.66
CA PRO A 138 2.74 -12.77 6.28
C PRO A 138 1.92 -11.52 6.64
N SER A 139 0.71 -11.40 6.08
CA SER A 139 -0.11 -10.18 6.20
C SER A 139 -1.61 -10.44 5.99
N ARG A 140 -2.45 -9.47 6.39
CA ARG A 140 -3.91 -9.53 6.19
C ARG A 140 -4.27 -8.91 4.85
N HIS A 141 -4.79 -9.70 3.93
CA HIS A 141 -5.09 -9.21 2.58
C HIS A 141 -6.56 -8.81 2.42
N PHE A 142 -6.77 -7.63 1.83
CA PHE A 142 -8.08 -7.12 1.43
C PHE A 142 -8.07 -6.90 -0.07
N ARG A 143 -8.88 -7.67 -0.80
CA ARG A 143 -9.11 -7.45 -2.22
C ARG A 143 -10.08 -6.28 -2.36
N ILE A 144 -9.68 -5.29 -3.14
CA ILE A 144 -10.48 -4.10 -3.41
C ILE A 144 -10.69 -4.02 -4.92
N ILE A 145 -11.94 -4.10 -5.39
CA ILE A 145 -12.25 -3.93 -6.82
C ILE A 145 -12.99 -2.61 -6.95
N LEU A 146 -12.36 -1.63 -7.60
CA LEU A 146 -12.85 -0.24 -7.63
C LEU A 146 -14.00 -0.02 -8.62
N ASP A 147 -14.02 -0.78 -9.72
CA ASP A 147 -14.97 -0.63 -10.82
C ASP A 147 -15.99 -1.78 -10.92
N GLU A 148 -16.35 -2.38 -9.79
CA GLU A 148 -17.46 -3.34 -9.72
C GLU A 148 -18.81 -2.61 -9.94
N PRO A 149 -19.78 -3.22 -10.63
CA PRO A 149 -21.12 -2.64 -10.76
C PRO A 149 -21.75 -2.37 -9.39
N GLY A 150 -22.13 -1.12 -9.14
CA GLY A 150 -22.71 -0.70 -7.86
C GLY A 150 -21.72 -0.06 -6.87
N GLY A 151 -20.43 -0.01 -7.20
CA GLY A 151 -19.40 0.69 -6.43
C GLY A 151 -18.26 -0.22 -5.96
N PRO A 152 -17.23 0.34 -5.29
CA PRO A 152 -16.09 -0.43 -4.82
C PRO A 152 -16.49 -1.56 -3.85
N THR A 153 -15.83 -2.70 -3.98
CA THR A 153 -15.99 -3.84 -3.05
C THR A 153 -14.73 -4.04 -2.23
N VAL A 154 -14.88 -4.48 -0.98
CA VAL A 154 -13.77 -4.85 -0.09
C VAL A 154 -14.01 -6.27 0.39
N THR A 155 -13.12 -7.20 0.05
CA THR A 155 -13.23 -8.62 0.42
C THR A 155 -11.94 -9.10 1.06
N PRO A 156 -11.95 -9.45 2.35
CA PRO A 156 -10.79 -10.08 2.96
C PRO A 156 -10.54 -11.45 2.35
N TYR A 157 -9.27 -11.80 2.15
CA TYR A 157 -8.88 -13.11 1.66
C TYR A 157 -7.56 -13.57 2.29
N GLY A 158 -7.37 -14.89 2.37
CA GLY A 158 -6.09 -15.47 2.72
C GLY A 158 -5.14 -15.47 1.52
N LYS A 159 -3.90 -15.00 1.72
CA LYS A 159 -2.82 -15.25 0.76
C LYS A 159 -1.80 -16.15 1.43
N THR A 160 -1.43 -17.24 0.78
CA THR A 160 -0.31 -18.07 1.20
C THR A 160 1.00 -17.30 1.00
N GLY A 161 1.81 -17.23 2.05
CA GLY A 161 3.26 -17.07 1.90
C GLY A 161 3.89 -18.46 1.77
N GLU A 162 5.14 -18.55 1.31
CA GLU A 162 5.83 -19.84 1.04
C GLU A 162 5.95 -20.78 2.26
N GLU A 163 5.57 -20.35 3.48
CA GLU A 163 5.85 -21.09 4.71
C GLU A 163 4.65 -21.42 5.63
N ARG A 164 3.37 -21.13 5.29
CA ARG A 164 2.23 -21.50 6.17
C ARG A 164 0.96 -21.97 5.42
N PRO A 165 0.20 -22.95 5.98
CA PRO A 165 -1.12 -23.32 5.47
C PRO A 165 -2.07 -22.13 5.53
N ASP A 166 -2.98 -22.04 4.56
CA ASP A 166 -3.95 -20.98 4.31
C ASP A 166 -4.30 -20.15 5.57
N PRO A 167 -3.89 -18.87 5.67
CA PRO A 167 -4.43 -18.03 6.72
C PRO A 167 -5.92 -17.86 6.40
N GLU A 168 -6.79 -18.33 7.29
CA GLU A 168 -8.22 -17.98 7.31
C GLU A 168 -8.37 -16.49 6.94
N PRO A 169 -9.33 -16.13 6.05
CA PRO A 169 -9.54 -14.75 5.64
C PRO A 169 -9.57 -13.83 6.86
N ALA A 170 -8.75 -12.78 6.83
CA ALA A 170 -8.64 -11.86 7.95
C ALA A 170 -9.95 -11.08 8.11
N GLN A 171 -10.74 -11.34 9.16
CA GLN A 171 -12.01 -10.66 9.36
C GLN A 171 -11.89 -9.60 10.45
N PHE A 172 -12.56 -8.47 10.26
CA PHE A 172 -12.73 -7.48 11.31
C PHE A 172 -13.49 -8.09 12.51
N PRO A 173 -13.16 -7.68 13.76
CA PRO A 173 -12.25 -6.59 14.11
C PRO A 173 -10.78 -7.00 14.27
N PHE A 174 -9.88 -6.02 14.17
CA PHE A 174 -8.45 -6.13 14.51
C PHE A 174 -8.11 -5.23 15.70
N TYR A 175 -7.06 -5.59 16.44
CA TYR A 175 -6.65 -4.89 17.65
C TYR A 175 -5.20 -4.45 17.51
N VAL A 176 -4.93 -3.18 17.79
CA VAL A 176 -3.57 -2.64 17.82
C VAL A 176 -3.35 -1.82 19.08
N SER A 177 -2.10 -1.72 19.50
CA SER A 177 -1.65 -0.84 20.58
C SER A 177 -0.27 -0.28 20.23
N GLU A 178 0.36 0.47 21.13
CA GLU A 178 1.74 0.90 20.95
C GLU A 178 2.72 -0.28 20.83
N SER A 179 2.46 -1.41 21.51
CA SER A 179 3.32 -2.60 21.46
C SER A 179 2.86 -3.69 20.49
N GLU A 180 1.63 -3.61 20.01
CA GLU A 180 1.01 -4.61 19.12
C GLU A 180 0.65 -3.97 17.79
N LEU A 181 1.38 -4.38 16.74
CA LEU A 181 1.19 -3.91 15.38
C LEU A 181 0.30 -4.86 14.59
N GLU A 182 -0.45 -4.30 13.63
CA GLU A 182 -1.13 -5.09 12.60
C GLU A 182 -0.65 -4.71 11.19
N TYR A 183 -0.68 -5.68 10.29
CA TYR A 183 -0.15 -5.55 8.93
C TYR A 183 -1.23 -5.83 7.89
N PHE A 184 -1.63 -4.80 7.15
CA PHE A 184 -2.62 -4.91 6.08
C PHE A 184 -1.95 -4.86 4.71
N VAL A 185 -2.50 -5.61 3.76
CA VAL A 185 -2.21 -5.49 2.33
C VAL A 185 -3.52 -5.20 1.61
N LEU A 186 -3.61 -4.01 1.04
CA LEU A 186 -4.70 -3.64 0.16
C LEU A 186 -4.33 -4.06 -1.26
N ASP A 187 -5.01 -5.08 -1.79
CA ASP A 187 -4.89 -5.55 -3.17
C ASP A 187 -5.96 -4.86 -4.02
N VAL A 188 -5.63 -3.67 -4.50
CA VAL A 188 -6.53 -2.79 -5.24
C VAL A 188 -6.47 -3.12 -6.72
N GLN A 189 -7.62 -3.32 -7.33
CA GLN A 189 -7.75 -3.77 -8.72
C GLN A 189 -8.77 -2.92 -9.46
N VAL A 190 -8.50 -2.71 -10.74
CA VAL A 190 -9.43 -2.11 -11.69
C VAL A 190 -9.45 -2.97 -12.96
N ARG A 191 -10.65 -3.34 -13.41
CA ARG A 191 -10.82 -4.28 -14.53
C ARG A 191 -10.78 -3.57 -15.87
N SER A 192 -11.38 -2.38 -15.97
CA SER A 192 -11.62 -1.72 -17.25
C SER A 192 -11.62 -0.19 -17.20
N ARG A 193 -11.53 0.41 -16.01
CA ARG A 193 -11.62 1.87 -15.80
C ARG A 193 -10.28 2.47 -15.38
N SER A 194 -10.22 3.79 -15.36
CA SER A 194 -9.24 4.55 -14.59
C SER A 194 -9.93 5.17 -13.39
N CYS A 195 -9.44 4.87 -12.19
CA CYS A 195 -10.09 5.27 -10.95
C CYS A 195 -9.15 6.09 -10.07
N THR A 196 -9.70 7.14 -9.47
CA THR A 196 -9.12 7.86 -8.33
C THR A 196 -9.84 7.40 -7.08
N TRP A 197 -9.14 7.00 -6.02
CA TRP A 197 -9.77 6.32 -4.87
C TRP A 197 -9.13 6.67 -3.53
N ARG A 198 -9.91 6.46 -2.46
CA ARG A 198 -9.52 6.65 -1.05
C ARG A 198 -10.02 5.48 -0.21
N ALA A 199 -9.31 5.16 0.87
CA ALA A 199 -9.73 4.17 1.85
C ALA A 199 -9.71 4.76 3.27
N THR A 200 -10.74 4.45 4.05
CA THR A 200 -10.93 4.97 5.40
C THR A 200 -11.14 3.82 6.36
N LEU A 201 -10.29 3.73 7.39
CA LEU A 201 -10.44 2.77 8.48
C LEU A 201 -11.35 3.34 9.56
N HIS A 202 -12.24 2.50 10.10
CA HIS A 202 -13.10 2.81 11.23
C HIS A 202 -12.60 2.13 12.48
N TRP A 203 -12.47 2.88 13.56
CA TRP A 203 -11.89 2.38 14.80
C TRP A 203 -12.59 2.92 16.04
N ASN A 204 -12.44 2.19 17.14
CA ASN A 204 -12.89 2.59 18.47
C ASN A 204 -11.73 2.45 19.47
N VAL A 205 -11.63 3.37 20.43
CA VAL A 205 -10.70 3.31 21.56
C VAL A 205 -11.39 3.90 22.78
N ASP A 206 -11.44 3.16 23.90
CA ASP A 206 -12.09 3.61 25.14
C ASP A 206 -13.49 4.22 24.95
N GLY A 207 -14.31 3.63 24.07
CA GLY A 207 -15.66 4.10 23.78
C GLY A 207 -15.75 5.34 22.87
N ARG A 208 -14.62 5.93 22.46
CA ARG A 208 -14.56 6.94 21.39
C ARG A 208 -14.46 6.26 20.03
N GLN A 209 -15.31 6.67 19.11
CA GLN A 209 -15.22 6.26 17.71
C GLN A 209 -14.41 7.29 16.91
N GLY A 210 -13.75 6.83 15.85
CA GLY A 210 -13.02 7.68 14.92
C GLY A 210 -12.74 6.99 13.61
N THR A 211 -12.20 7.76 12.68
CA THR A 211 -11.78 7.29 11.37
C THR A 211 -10.36 7.72 11.07
N THR A 212 -9.64 6.91 10.28
CA THR A 212 -8.31 7.23 9.76
C THR A 212 -8.32 7.00 8.25
N GLU A 213 -8.10 8.06 7.48
CA GLU A 213 -7.89 7.94 6.04
C GLU A 213 -6.49 7.36 5.77
N ILE A 214 -6.39 6.50 4.75
CA ILE A 214 -5.14 5.95 4.24
C ILE A 214 -4.68 6.85 3.08
N GLY A 215 -3.58 7.59 3.26
CA GLY A 215 -2.99 8.46 2.24
C GLY A 215 -2.52 9.81 2.78
N ASP A 216 -1.59 10.47 2.09
CA ASP A 216 -1.13 11.81 2.48
C ASP A 216 -2.19 12.86 2.12
N ASP A 217 -2.92 13.36 3.14
CA ASP A 217 -3.82 14.53 3.36
C ASP A 217 -4.40 15.37 2.18
N SER A 218 -4.11 15.06 0.93
CA SER A 218 -4.48 15.86 -0.25
C SER A 218 -4.59 15.06 -1.55
N THR A 219 -3.93 13.90 -1.69
CA THR A 219 -3.88 13.20 -3.00
C THR A 219 -4.49 11.81 -2.91
N ALA A 220 -5.64 11.63 -3.56
CA ALA A 220 -6.24 10.32 -3.76
C ALA A 220 -5.35 9.46 -4.68
N PHE A 221 -5.31 8.15 -4.42
CA PHE A 221 -4.55 7.22 -5.23
C PHE A 221 -5.18 7.08 -6.62
N ARG A 222 -4.37 6.78 -7.64
CA ARG A 222 -4.84 6.55 -9.00
C ARG A 222 -4.37 5.20 -9.54
N VAL A 223 -5.27 4.48 -10.20
CA VAL A 223 -4.98 3.22 -10.90
C VAL A 223 -5.78 3.17 -12.20
N THR A 224 -5.19 2.68 -13.29
CA THR A 224 -5.87 2.54 -14.59
C THR A 224 -5.74 1.15 -15.16
N ALA A 225 -6.81 0.62 -15.74
CA ALA A 225 -6.75 -0.63 -16.47
C ALA A 225 -5.85 -0.48 -17.70
N PRO A 226 -5.04 -1.49 -18.07
CA PRO A 226 -4.19 -1.45 -19.25
C PRO A 226 -4.95 -1.76 -20.56
N THR A 227 -6.29 -1.63 -20.54
CA THR A 227 -7.19 -1.94 -21.66
C THR A 227 -7.11 -0.91 -22.79
N ALA A 228 -6.67 0.32 -22.49
CA ALA A 228 -6.42 1.37 -23.48
C ALA A 228 -4.94 1.51 -23.87
N ALA A 229 -4.06 0.59 -23.43
CA ALA A 229 -2.62 0.68 -23.73
C ALA A 229 -2.35 0.68 -25.24
N THR A 230 -1.54 1.62 -25.71
CA THR A 230 -1.17 1.77 -27.13
C THR A 230 0.01 0.89 -27.54
N SER A 231 0.88 0.57 -26.59
CA SER A 231 1.92 -0.46 -26.70
C SER A 231 2.21 -1.08 -25.33
N ARG A 232 2.84 -2.25 -25.31
CA ARG A 232 3.21 -2.95 -24.08
C ARG A 232 4.68 -3.35 -24.16
N HIS A 233 5.43 -3.11 -23.09
CA HIS A 233 6.84 -3.40 -23.01
C HIS A 233 7.17 -3.95 -21.62
N HIS A 234 8.11 -4.88 -21.55
CA HIS A 234 8.81 -5.16 -20.30
C HIS A 234 9.70 -3.97 -19.91
N LEU A 235 10.09 -3.89 -18.64
CA LEU A 235 11.05 -2.88 -18.17
C LEU A 235 12.42 -2.95 -18.85
N ASN A 236 12.79 -4.07 -19.47
CA ASN A 236 14.02 -4.16 -20.28
C ASN A 236 13.85 -3.63 -21.72
N GLY A 237 12.69 -3.05 -22.05
CA GLY A 237 12.36 -2.51 -23.37
C GLY A 237 11.80 -3.51 -24.38
N THR A 238 11.83 -4.81 -24.09
CA THR A 238 11.24 -5.84 -24.95
C THR A 238 9.75 -5.60 -25.12
N ARG A 239 9.29 -5.46 -26.37
CA ARG A 239 7.87 -5.28 -26.69
C ARG A 239 7.09 -6.60 -26.53
N LEU A 240 5.87 -6.49 -26.02
CA LEU A 240 4.88 -7.56 -25.85
C LEU A 240 3.79 -7.50 -26.93
#